data_AF-A0A329REZ0-F1
#
_entry.id   AF-A0A329REZ0-F1
#
_cell.length_a   1.000
_cell.length_b   1.000
_cell.length_c   1.000
_cell.angle_alpha   90.00
_cell.angle_beta   90.00
_cell.angle_gamma   90.00
#
_symmetry.space_group_name_H-M   'P 1'
#
loop_
_entity.id
_entity.type
_entity.pdbx_description
1 polymer ?
#
loop_
_entity_poly.entity_id
_entity_poly.type
_entity_poly.pdbx_seq_one_letter_code
_entity_poly.pdbx_strand_id
1 'polypeptide(L)' 'MYEYHDAPTAGHPGRGKTYLLLTCDFYWNHQYKLVFKYVRACEVCQRVKPAAFS' A
#
# COMPACT_ATOMS: atom_id res chain seq x y z
N MET A 1 -3.28 -7.49 -4.17
CA MET A 1 -3.19 -6.03 -3.94
C MET A 1 -4.55 -5.39 -3.92
N TYR A 2 -5.43 -5.71 -4.86
CA TYR A 2 -6.79 -5.19 -4.90
C TYR A 2 -7.52 -5.25 -3.54
N GLU A 3 -7.75 -6.44 -2.98
CA GLU A 3 -8.44 -6.62 -1.69
C GLU A 3 -7.82 -5.87 -0.50
N TYR A 4 -6.51 -5.66 -0.52
CA TYR A 4 -5.76 -5.09 0.62
C TYR A 4 -5.44 -3.60 0.44
N HIS A 5 -5.61 -3.06 -0.77
CA HIS A 5 -5.22 -1.69 -1.10
C HIS A 5 -6.26 -0.95 -1.95
N ASP A 6 -6.65 -1.51 -3.09
CA ASP A 6 -7.47 -0.81 -4.10
C ASP A 6 -8.98 -0.99 -3.92
N ALA A 7 -9.41 -2.00 -3.16
CA ALA A 7 -10.82 -2.20 -2.87
C ALA A 7 -11.38 -0.94 -2.19
N PRO A 8 -12.55 -0.43 -2.61
CA PRO A 8 -13.16 0.76 -2.01
C PRO A 8 -13.31 0.65 -0.49
N THR A 9 -13.53 -0.57 0.00
CA THR A 9 -13.66 -0.91 1.43
C THR A 9 -12.32 -0.96 2.17
N ALA A 10 -11.19 -1.21 1.47
CA ALA A 10 -9.86 -1.22 2.07
C ALA A 10 -9.35 0.20 2.38
N GLY A 11 -9.75 1.17 1.55
CA GLY A 11 -9.49 2.60 1.77
C GLY A 11 -8.03 3.02 1.54
N HIS A 12 -7.34 2.40 0.57
CA HIS A 12 -5.96 2.77 0.20
C HIS A 12 -4.98 2.91 1.38
N PRO A 13 -4.86 1.89 2.26
CA PRO A 13 -4.00 1.93 3.42
C PRO A 13 -2.54 2.19 3.03
N GLY A 14 -1.80 2.91 3.88
CA GLY A 14 -0.38 3.16 3.66
C GLY A 14 0.46 1.87 3.62
N ARG A 15 1.73 2.01 3.22
CA ARG A 15 2.69 0.90 3.03
C ARG A 15 2.71 -0.13 4.16
N GLY A 16 2.71 0.32 5.42
CA GLY A 16 2.84 -0.57 6.59
C GLY A 16 1.61 -1.45 6.79
N LYS A 17 0.41 -0.84 6.72
CA LYS A 17 -0.85 -1.57 6.89
C LYS A 17 -1.13 -2.49 5.69
N THR A 18 -0.83 -2.04 4.47
CA THR A 18 -0.92 -2.91 3.28
C THR A 18 0.01 -4.13 3.42
N TYR A 19 1.25 -3.92 3.87
CA TYR A 19 2.20 -5.01 4.07
C TYR A 19 1.70 -6.00 5.12
N LEU A 20 1.29 -5.51 6.29
CA LEU A 20 0.79 -6.35 7.39
C LEU A 20 -0.37 -7.24 6.94
N LEU A 21 -1.41 -6.65 6.32
CA LEU A 21 -2.58 -7.39 5.86
C LEU A 21 -2.21 -8.44 4.81
N LEU A 22 -1.37 -8.07 3.85
CA LEU A 22 -0.94 -9.00 2.80
C LEU A 22 -0.12 -10.17 3.37
N THR A 23 0.72 -9.92 4.38
CA THR A 23 1.57 -10.95 5.01
C THR A 23 0.81 -11.89 5.94
N CYS A 24 -0.42 -11.56 6.34
CA CYS A 24 -1.26 -12.47 7.10
C CYS A 24 -1.70 -13.67 6.24
N ASP A 25 -1.98 -13.43 4.96
CA ASP A 25 -2.52 -14.45 4.06
C ASP A 25 -1.46 -15.04 3.12
N PHE A 26 -0.43 -14.27 2.79
CA PHE A 26 0.59 -14.66 1.81
C PHE A 26 1.98 -14.22 2.22
N TYR A 27 2.98 -15.08 2.04
CA TYR A 27 4.38 -14.72 2.28
C TYR A 27 5.28 -15.08 1.09
N TRP A 28 6.15 -14.15 0.69
CA TRP A 28 7.21 -14.39 -0.29
C TRP A 28 8.40 -13.44 -0.16
N ASN A 29 9.51 -13.80 -0.81
CA ASN A 29 10.73 -12.99 -0.79
C ASN A 29 10.52 -11.59 -1.37
N HIS A 30 11.06 -10.58 -0.69
CA HIS A 30 11.01 -9.16 -1.09
C HIS A 30 9.60 -8.54 -1.18
N GLN A 31 8.59 -9.15 -0.55
CA GLN A 31 7.21 -8.66 -0.54
C GLN A 31 7.09 -7.22 -0.02
N TYR A 32 7.86 -6.85 1.01
CA TYR A 32 7.88 -5.47 1.51
C TYR A 32 8.32 -4.45 0.43
N LYS A 33 9.34 -4.78 -0.36
CA LYS A 33 9.84 -3.91 -1.44
C LYS A 33 8.79 -3.73 -2.54
N LEU A 34 8.05 -4.78 -2.85
CA LEU A 34 6.95 -4.75 -3.83
C LEU A 34 5.78 -3.91 -3.32
N VAL A 35 5.33 -4.15 -2.08
CA VAL A 35 4.27 -3.36 -1.43
C VAL A 35 4.65 -1.87 -1.39
N PHE A 36 5.90 -1.56 -1.01
CA PHE A 36 6.38 -0.19 -0.97
C PHE A 36 6.31 0.50 -2.34
N LYS A 37 6.82 -0.16 -3.39
CA LYS A 37 6.77 0.38 -4.76
C LYS A 37 5.33 0.60 -5.23
N TYR A 38 4.46 -0.37 -4.94
CA TYR A 38 3.05 -0.32 -5.32
C TYR A 38 2.32 0.88 -4.69
N VAL A 39 2.36 0.98 -3.36
CA VAL A 39 1.68 2.07 -2.63
C VAL A 39 2.28 3.44 -2.99
N ARG A 40 3.58 3.52 -3.27
CA ARG A 40 4.22 4.76 -3.73
C ARG A 40 3.72 5.21 -5.10
N ALA A 41 3.40 4.28 -6.00
CA ALA A 41 2.86 4.59 -7.33
C ALA A 41 1.34 4.83 -7.33
N CYS A 42 0.63 4.58 -6.23
CA CYS A 42 -0.81 4.77 -6.15
C CYS A 42 -1.19 6.26 -6.18
N GLU A 43 -1.80 6.71 -7.28
CA GLU A 43 -2.23 8.10 -7.47
C GLU A 43 -3.25 8.58 -6.44
N VAL A 44 -4.11 7.68 -5.96
CA VAL A 44 -5.11 8.01 -4.93
C VAL A 44 -4.39 8.32 -3.62
N CYS A 45 -3.43 7.49 -3.21
CA CYS A 45 -2.60 7.76 -2.04
C CYS A 45 -1.79 9.05 -2.18
N GLN A 46 -1.21 9.31 -3.35
CA GLN A 46 -0.39 10.51 -3.58
C GLN A 46 -1.23 11.80 -3.57
N ARG A 47 -2.48 11.77 -4.06
CA ARG A 47 -3.37 12.94 -4.02
C ARG A 47 -3.77 13.34 -2.61
N VAL A 48 -4.02 12.36 -1.74
CA VAL A 48 -4.49 12.62 -0.36
C VAL A 48 -3.34 13.00 0.58
N LYS A 49 -2.12 12.52 0.27
CA LYS A 49 -0.95 12.79 1.10
C LYS A 49 -0.08 13.86 0.43
N PRO A 50 -0.24 15.15 0.78
CA PRO A 50 0.62 16.18 0.21
C PRO A 50 2.08 15.82 0.48
N ALA A 51 2.95 16.07 -0.50
CA ALA A 51 4.38 16.06 -0.27
C ALA A 51 4.62 17.00 0.92
N ALA A 52 5.36 16.54 1.93
CA ALA A 52 5.84 17.45 2.97
C ALA A 52 6.59 18.55 2.23
N PHE A 53 6.03 19.77 2.23
CA PHE A 53 6.78 20.94 1.80
C PHE A 53 8.02 20.98 2.68
N SER A 54 9.17 20.78 2.05
CA SER A 54 10.50 20.97 2.63
C SER A 54 10.77 22.43 2.87
#